data_AF-A0A958QQY6-F1
#
_entry.id   AF-A0A958QQY6-F1
#
_cell.length_a   1.000
_cell.length_b   1.000
_cell.length_c   1.000
_cell.angle_alpha   90.00
_cell.angle_beta   90.00
_cell.angle_gamma   90.00
#
_symmetry.space_group_name_H-M   'P 1'
#
loop_
_entity.id
_entity.type
_entity.pdbx_description
1 polymer ?
#
loop_
_entity_poly.entity_id
_entity_poly.type
_entity_poly.pdbx_seq_one_letter_code
_entity_poly.pdbx_strand_id
1 'polypeptide(L)'
;MFSQFVLLAIGLAILVFGADLLVRGARAIALAFGISTLVVGLTVVAFGTSAPELFVSVAAALDGKGDVAIGNVIGSNIFNILIIIGLTALLAPIHIARSISWREMPIMLISAGLFWIFAMDGTFSQLAGAVFAIGIFL
;
A
#
# COMPACT_ATOMS: atom_id res chain seq x y z
N MET A 1 -20.54 21.53 0.27
CA MET A 1 -19.54 21.15 1.29
C MET A 1 -20.00 19.94 2.10
N PHE A 2 -21.11 19.99 2.85
CA PHE A 2 -21.63 18.81 3.57
C PHE A 2 -21.88 17.59 2.65
N SER A 3 -22.47 17.81 1.47
CA SER A 3 -22.67 16.77 0.46
C SER A 3 -21.38 16.09 0.00
N GLN A 4 -20.27 16.81 -0.06
CA GLN A 4 -18.97 16.25 -0.48
C GLN A 4 -18.38 15.34 0.59
N PHE A 5 -18.52 15.69 1.88
CA PHE A 5 -18.10 14.82 2.98
C PHE A 5 -18.93 13.54 3.04
N VAL A 6 -20.24 13.62 2.78
CA VAL A 6 -21.10 12.44 2.70
C VAL A 6 -20.70 11.54 1.53
N LEU A 7 -20.47 12.10 0.34
CA LEU A 7 -20.00 11.35 -0.82
C LEU A 7 -18.62 10.72 -0.58
N LEU A 8 -17.71 11.43 0.09
CA LEU A 8 -16.40 10.91 0.47
C LEU A 8 -16.55 9.71 1.42
N ALA A 9 -17.37 9.83 2.46
CA ALA A 9 -17.58 8.75 3.43
C ALA A 9 -18.19 7.50 2.77
N ILE A 10 -19.21 7.68 1.92
CA ILE A 10 -19.85 6.58 1.18
C ILE A 10 -18.85 5.95 0.20
N GLY A 11 -18.10 6.76 -0.55
CA GLY A 11 -17.10 6.28 -1.49
C GLY A 11 -15.99 5.49 -0.80
N LEU A 12 -15.49 5.97 0.34
CA LEU A 12 -14.49 5.26 1.15
C LEU A 12 -15.04 3.92 1.66
N ALA A 13 -16.28 3.90 2.16
CA ALA A 13 -16.91 2.68 2.63
C ALA A 13 -17.04 1.66 1.49
N ILE A 14 -17.57 2.07 0.34
CA ILE A 14 -17.70 1.19 -0.84
C ILE A 14 -16.33 0.67 -1.28
N LEU A 15 -15.30 1.52 -1.30
CA LEU A 15 -13.95 1.12 -1.69
C LEU A 15 -13.38 0.06 -0.74
N VAL A 16 -13.48 0.27 0.57
CA VAL A 16 -12.97 -0.67 1.59
C VAL A 16 -13.71 -1.99 1.53
N PHE A 17 -15.05 -1.97 1.47
CA PHE A 17 -15.85 -3.20 1.36
C PHE A 17 -15.62 -3.92 0.03
N GLY A 18 -15.48 -3.17 -1.07
CA GLY A 18 -15.18 -3.72 -2.39
C GLY A 18 -13.82 -4.41 -2.42
N ALA A 19 -12.80 -3.81 -1.80
CA ALA A 19 -11.48 -4.43 -1.65
C ALA A 19 -11.54 -5.71 -0.80
N ASP A 20 -12.24 -5.70 0.33
CA ASP A 20 -12.42 -6.91 1.16
C ASP A 20 -13.11 -8.04 0.36
N LEU A 21 -14.15 -7.71 -0.41
CA LEU A 21 -14.86 -8.67 -1.25
C LEU A 21 -13.96 -9.23 -2.37
N LEU A 22 -13.15 -8.38 -3.00
CA LEU A 22 -12.16 -8.78 -4.01
C LEU A 22 -11.17 -9.79 -3.42
N VAL A 23 -10.62 -9.50 -2.23
CA VAL A 23 -9.63 -10.37 -1.57
C VAL A 23 -10.25 -11.71 -1.18
N ARG A 24 -11.47 -11.70 -0.64
CA ARG A 24 -12.21 -12.94 -0.30
C ARG A 24 -12.49 -13.78 -1.53
N GLY A 25 -12.96 -13.17 -2.61
CA GLY A 25 -13.22 -13.84 -3.89
C GLY A 25 -11.94 -14.44 -4.48
N ALA A 26 -10.87 -13.64 -4.57
CA ALA A 26 -9.58 -14.09 -5.09
C ALA A 26 -8.97 -15.23 -4.25
N ARG A 27 -9.07 -15.15 -2.91
CA ARG A 27 -8.67 -16.23 -2.00
C ARG A 27 -9.48 -17.51 -2.24
N ALA A 28 -10.80 -17.42 -2.36
CA ALA A 28 -11.66 -18.58 -2.57
C ALA A 28 -11.32 -19.29 -3.90
N ILE A 29 -11.10 -18.51 -4.96
CA ILE A 29 -10.66 -19.01 -6.26
C ILE A 29 -9.29 -19.69 -6.13
N ALA A 30 -8.29 -19.03 -5.57
CA ALA A 30 -6.93 -19.59 -5.43
C ALA A 30 -6.91 -20.93 -4.67
N LEU A 31 -7.69 -21.03 -3.58
CA LEU A 31 -7.83 -22.28 -2.82
C LEU A 31 -8.53 -23.37 -3.62
N ALA A 32 -9.56 -23.03 -4.42
CA ALA A 32 -10.23 -23.99 -5.31
C ALA A 32 -9.29 -24.54 -6.39
N PHE A 33 -8.29 -23.75 -6.82
CA PHE A 33 -7.22 -24.18 -7.72
C PHE A 33 -6.08 -24.95 -7.03
N GLY A 34 -6.20 -25.24 -5.73
CA GLY A 34 -5.20 -26.01 -4.99
C GLY A 34 -3.95 -25.23 -4.58
N ILE A 35 -3.97 -23.89 -4.67
CA ILE A 35 -2.87 -23.04 -4.19
C ILE A 35 -2.86 -23.07 -2.66
N SER A 36 -1.68 -23.22 -2.06
CA SER A 36 -1.56 -23.32 -0.60
C SER A 36 -1.98 -22.02 0.10
N THR A 37 -2.59 -22.14 1.29
CA THR A 37 -2.99 -20.99 2.11
C THR A 37 -1.85 -20.04 2.40
N LEU A 38 -0.62 -20.56 2.52
CA LEU A 38 0.59 -19.76 2.71
C LEU A 38 0.86 -18.86 1.51
N VAL A 39 0.82 -19.41 0.29
CA VAL A 39 1.04 -18.62 -0.94
C VAL A 39 -0.07 -17.58 -1.11
N VAL A 40 -1.32 -17.94 -0.84
CA VAL A 40 -2.45 -17.00 -0.90
C VAL A 40 -2.31 -15.87 0.13
N GLY A 41 -1.85 -16.17 1.35
CA GLY A 41 -1.57 -15.18 2.39
C GLY A 41 -0.44 -14.22 2.00
N LEU A 42 0.65 -14.76 1.44
CA LEU A 42 1.81 -13.96 1.01
C LEU A 42 1.58 -13.15 -0.28
N THR A 43 0.53 -13.47 -1.04
CA THR A 43 0.27 -12.82 -2.35
C THR A 43 -1.07 -12.09 -2.35
N VAL A 44 -2.18 -12.81 -2.48
CA VAL A 44 -3.53 -12.26 -2.65
C VAL A 44 -3.92 -11.37 -1.47
N VAL A 45 -3.68 -11.83 -0.24
CA VAL A 45 -4.04 -11.06 0.95
C VAL A 45 -3.13 -9.85 1.11
N ALA A 46 -1.82 -10.01 0.91
CA ALA A 46 -0.85 -8.91 0.99
C ALA A 46 -1.11 -7.80 -0.06
N PHE A 47 -1.46 -8.16 -1.29
CA PHE A 47 -1.90 -7.19 -2.30
C PHE A 47 -3.24 -6.57 -1.94
N GLY A 48 -4.13 -7.37 -1.38
CA GLY A 48 -5.47 -7.00 -0.98
C GLY A 48 -5.54 -5.83 0.01
N THR A 49 -4.65 -5.83 1.00
CA THR A 49 -4.63 -4.78 2.03
C THR A 49 -4.22 -3.42 1.50
N SER A 50 -3.46 -3.37 0.41
CA SER A 50 -2.98 -2.13 -0.21
C SER A 50 -3.73 -1.78 -1.50
N ALA A 51 -4.75 -2.58 -1.86
CA ALA A 51 -5.53 -2.37 -3.07
C ALA A 51 -6.33 -1.06 -3.04
N PRO A 52 -7.03 -0.68 -1.96
CA PRO A 52 -7.72 0.61 -1.87
C PRO A 52 -6.78 1.79 -2.15
N GLU A 53 -5.61 1.79 -1.54
CA GLU A 53 -4.60 2.83 -1.65
C GLU A 53 -4.07 2.91 -3.08
N LEU A 54 -3.80 1.76 -3.71
CA LEU A 54 -3.40 1.69 -5.12
C LEU A 54 -4.49 2.30 -6.02
N PHE A 55 -5.76 1.92 -5.82
CA PHE A 55 -6.86 2.45 -6.61
C PHE A 55 -7.01 3.96 -6.46
N VAL A 56 -6.94 4.48 -5.23
CA VAL A 56 -7.03 5.93 -4.97
C VAL A 56 -5.86 6.68 -5.61
N SER A 57 -4.62 6.19 -5.43
CA SER A 57 -3.44 6.83 -6.00
C SER A 57 -3.45 6.80 -7.53
N VAL A 58 -3.82 5.68 -8.16
CA VAL A 58 -3.91 5.59 -9.62
C VAL A 58 -5.03 6.48 -10.16
N ALA A 59 -6.22 6.44 -9.55
CA ALA A 59 -7.33 7.29 -9.98
C ALA A 59 -6.96 8.79 -9.87
N ALA A 60 -6.35 9.20 -8.76
CA ALA A 60 -5.88 10.57 -8.57
C ALA A 60 -4.81 10.97 -9.60
N ALA A 61 -3.85 10.08 -9.90
CA ALA A 61 -2.83 10.35 -10.89
C ALA A 61 -3.41 10.50 -12.31
N LEU A 62 -4.39 9.65 -12.68
CA LEU A 62 -5.08 9.72 -13.98
C LEU A 62 -5.93 11.00 -14.11
N ASP A 63 -6.48 11.49 -12.99
CA ASP A 63 -7.19 12.78 -12.90
C ASP A 63 -6.24 14.00 -12.93
N GLY A 64 -4.93 13.80 -13.06
CA GLY A 64 -3.93 14.88 -13.01
C GLY A 64 -3.66 15.43 -11.60
N LYS A 65 -4.16 14.78 -10.55
CA LYS A 65 -3.99 15.15 -9.13
C LYS A 65 -2.84 14.36 -8.51
N GLY A 66 -1.64 14.58 -9.02
CA GLY A 66 -0.43 13.86 -8.59
C GLY A 66 -0.06 14.10 -7.13
N ASP A 67 -0.37 15.28 -6.60
CA ASP A 67 -0.22 15.64 -5.19
C ASP A 67 -1.06 14.74 -4.27
N VAL A 68 -2.32 14.47 -4.64
CA VAL A 68 -3.19 13.54 -3.92
C VAL A 68 -2.66 12.11 -4.01
N ALA A 69 -2.19 11.70 -5.19
CA ALA A 69 -1.64 10.35 -5.39
C ALA A 69 -0.40 10.10 -4.53
N ILE A 70 0.54 11.05 -4.51
CA ILE A 70 1.75 11.01 -3.69
C ILE A 70 1.40 11.11 -2.20
N GLY A 71 0.51 12.03 -1.84
CA GLY A 71 0.05 12.21 -0.46
C GLY A 71 -0.58 10.93 0.11
N ASN A 72 -1.34 10.20 -0.69
CA ASN A 72 -1.91 8.91 -0.30
C ASN A 72 -0.83 7.85 -0.03
N VAL A 73 0.19 7.73 -0.91
CA VAL A 73 1.28 6.76 -0.74
C VAL A 73 2.13 7.08 0.50
N ILE A 74 2.58 8.32 0.65
CA ILE A 74 3.42 8.74 1.77
C ILE A 74 2.63 8.66 3.08
N GLY A 75 1.41 9.21 3.09
CA GLY A 75 0.55 9.24 4.27
C GLY A 75 0.23 7.85 4.81
N SER A 76 -0.08 6.90 3.92
CA SER A 76 -0.38 5.51 4.31
C SER A 76 0.83 4.81 4.93
N ASN A 77 2.04 5.00 4.37
CA ASN A 77 3.26 4.42 4.95
C ASN A 77 3.60 5.02 6.32
N ILE A 78 3.47 6.35 6.47
CA ILE A 78 3.67 7.02 7.77
C ILE A 78 2.66 6.50 8.80
N PHE A 79 1.38 6.40 8.43
CA PHE A 79 0.34 5.90 9.32
C PHE A 79 0.60 4.45 9.74
N ASN A 80 0.98 3.58 8.80
CA ASN A 80 1.27 2.18 9.08
C ASN A 80 2.46 2.03 10.04
N ILE A 81 3.54 2.78 9.85
CA ILE A 81 4.73 2.69 10.70
C ILE A 81 4.48 3.31 12.07
N LEU A 82 3.96 4.54 12.12
CA LEU A 82 3.85 5.26 13.39
C LEU A 82 2.65 4.82 14.22
N ILE A 83 1.49 4.64 13.58
CA ILE A 83 0.25 4.33 14.29
C ILE A 83 0.09 2.82 14.42
N ILE A 84 0.07 2.07 13.32
CA ILE A 84 -0.22 0.63 13.40
C ILE A 84 0.92 -0.12 14.09
N ILE A 85 2.15 -0.03 13.58
CA ILE A 85 3.31 -0.73 14.16
C ILE A 85 3.65 -0.12 15.53
N GLY A 86 3.69 1.21 15.65
CA GLY A 86 3.99 1.89 16.92
C GLY A 86 3.03 1.50 18.04
N LEU A 87 1.71 1.52 17.79
CA LEU A 87 0.72 1.10 18.79
C LEU A 87 0.81 -0.41 19.08
N THR A 88 1.01 -1.24 18.07
CA THR A 88 1.19 -2.68 18.26
C THR A 88 2.39 -2.98 19.16
N ALA A 89 3.51 -2.27 18.97
CA ALA A 89 4.73 -2.42 19.77
C ALA A 89 4.55 -1.98 21.23
N LEU A 90 3.67 -1.01 21.49
CA LEU A 90 3.31 -0.58 22.85
C LEU A 90 2.43 -1.63 23.57
N LEU A 91 1.57 -2.32 22.82
CA LEU A 91 0.63 -3.28 23.39
C LEU A 91 1.22 -4.70 23.54
N ALA A 92 2.11 -5.10 22.63
CA ALA A 92 2.71 -6.43 22.65
C ALA A 92 4.13 -6.44 22.04
N PRO A 93 5.04 -7.29 22.56
CA PRO A 93 6.37 -7.43 21.99
C PRO A 93 6.30 -8.02 20.57
N ILE A 94 6.85 -7.28 19.61
CA ILE A 94 6.94 -7.70 18.21
C ILE A 94 8.23 -8.50 17.99
N HIS A 95 8.09 -9.75 17.56
CA HIS A 95 9.23 -10.57 17.18
C HIS A 95 9.68 -10.22 15.75
N ILE A 96 10.89 -9.65 15.61
CA ILE A 96 11.45 -9.27 14.31
C ILE A 96 12.27 -10.44 13.75
N ALA A 97 11.82 -11.01 12.63
CA ALA A 97 12.57 -12.05 11.94
C ALA A 97 13.88 -11.49 11.37
N ARG A 98 14.94 -12.32 11.33
CA ARG A 98 16.25 -11.91 10.79
C ARG A 98 16.16 -11.40 9.34
N SER A 99 15.26 -11.98 8.53
CA SER A 99 15.00 -11.51 7.15
C SER A 99 14.47 -10.08 7.11
N ILE A 100 13.59 -9.71 8.05
CA ILE A 100 13.03 -8.36 8.13
C ILE A 100 14.15 -7.35 8.40
N SER A 101 15.01 -7.64 9.39
CA SER A 101 16.09 -6.73 9.80
C SER A 101 17.18 -6.54 8.73
N TRP A 102 17.53 -7.59 7.98
CA TRP A 102 18.67 -7.54 7.05
C TRP A 102 18.29 -7.34 5.59
N ARG A 103 17.03 -7.54 5.22
CA ARG A 103 16.56 -7.41 3.83
C ARG A 103 15.44 -6.38 3.71
N GLU A 104 14.33 -6.57 4.42
CA GLU A 104 13.12 -5.78 4.18
C GLU A 104 13.26 -4.34 4.71
N MET A 105 13.82 -4.15 5.91
CA MET A 105 14.06 -2.81 6.47
C MET A 105 15.06 -1.99 5.63
N PRO A 106 16.25 -2.52 5.23
CA PRO A 106 17.15 -1.80 4.34
C PRO A 106 16.53 -1.45 2.99
N ILE A 107 15.78 -2.37 2.37
CA ILE A 107 15.08 -2.11 1.09
C ILE A 107 14.08 -0.98 1.29
N MET A 108 13.25 -1.03 2.34
CA MET A 108 12.29 0.04 2.65
C MET A 108 12.95 1.41 2.84
N LEU A 109 14.08 1.47 3.57
CA LEU A 109 14.83 2.71 3.77
C LEU A 109 15.45 3.24 2.47
N ILE A 110 16.01 2.36 1.64
CA ILE A 110 16.54 2.73 0.32
C ILE A 110 15.42 3.25 -0.57
N SER A 111 14.27 2.56 -0.63
CA SER A 111 13.11 2.99 -1.40
C SER A 111 12.60 4.35 -0.93
N ALA A 112 12.51 4.59 0.38
CA ALA A 112 12.13 5.89 0.93
C ALA A 112 13.16 6.99 0.59
N GLY A 113 14.45 6.70 0.66
CA GLY A 113 15.52 7.62 0.26
C GLY A 113 15.49 7.96 -1.23
N LEU A 114 15.33 6.95 -2.09
CA LEU A 114 15.17 7.16 -3.54
C LEU A 114 13.91 7.97 -3.85
N PHE A 115 12.81 7.71 -3.12
CA PHE A 115 11.57 8.44 -3.29
C PHE A 115 11.77 9.91 -2.96
N TRP A 116 12.43 10.18 -1.84
CA TRP A 116 12.79 11.55 -1.44
C TRP A 116 13.62 12.25 -2.51
N ILE A 117 14.69 11.61 -3.02
CA ILE A 117 15.55 12.16 -4.07
C ILE A 117 14.74 12.52 -5.31
N PHE A 118 13.90 11.60 -5.80
CA PHE A 118 13.08 11.88 -6.98
C PHE A 118 11.98 12.92 -6.74
N ALA A 119 11.56 13.12 -5.49
CA ALA A 119 10.58 14.15 -5.14
C ALA A 119 11.19 15.55 -4.96
N MET A 120 12.52 15.70 -4.84
CA MET A 120 13.17 16.99 -4.54
C MET A 120 12.91 18.05 -5.61
N ASP A 121 12.85 17.65 -6.87
CA ASP A 121 12.62 18.56 -8.00
C ASP A 121 11.14 18.96 -8.16
N GLY A 122 10.28 18.54 -7.22
CA GLY A 122 8.84 18.85 -7.20
C GLY A 122 8.04 18.18 -8.31
N THR A 123 8.69 17.33 -9.13
CA THR A 123 8.06 16.61 -10.23
C THR A 123 8.43 15.14 -10.19
N PHE A 124 7.42 14.27 -10.28
CA PHE A 124 7.63 12.83 -10.34
C PHE A 124 7.60 12.38 -11.79
N SER A 125 8.78 12.06 -12.34
CA SER A 125 8.90 11.66 -13.74
C SER A 125 8.47 10.20 -13.97
N GLN A 126 8.15 9.86 -15.23
CA GLN A 126 7.87 8.48 -15.64
C GLN A 126 9.05 7.54 -15.36
N LEU A 127 10.28 8.06 -15.44
CA LEU A 127 11.49 7.29 -15.12
C LEU A 127 11.52 6.92 -13.63
N ALA A 128 11.22 7.86 -12.74
CA ALA A 128 11.12 7.58 -11.30
C ALA A 128 10.05 6.52 -11.03
N GLY A 129 8.87 6.64 -11.67
CA GLY A 129 7.81 5.64 -11.60
C GLY A 129 8.25 4.24 -12.09
N ALA A 130 8.98 4.17 -13.20
CA ALA A 130 9.50 2.91 -13.74
C ALA A 130 10.52 2.25 -12.80
N VAL A 131 11.40 3.04 -12.17
CA VAL A 131 12.36 2.54 -11.17
C VAL A 131 11.63 1.88 -10.00
N PHE A 132 10.58 2.51 -9.47
CA PHE A 132 9.78 1.90 -8.39
C PHE A 132 8.99 0.67 -8.86
N ALA A 133 8.43 0.69 -10.07
CA ALA A 133 7.71 -0.45 -10.62
C ALA A 133 8.62 -1.69 -10.79
N ILE A 134 9.86 -1.50 -11.24
CA ILE A 134 10.85 -2.58 -11.33
C ILE A 134 11.28 -3.03 -9.92
N GLY A 135 11.42 -2.09 -8.99
CA GLY A 135 11.78 -2.36 -7.60
C GLY A 135 10.82 -3.28 -6.84
N ILE A 136 9.56 -3.42 -7.28
CA ILE A 136 8.59 -4.36 -6.70
C ILE A 136 9.04 -5.83 -6.85
N PHE A 137 9.90 -6.12 -7.83
CA PHE A 137 10.36 -7.49 -8.12
C PHE A 137 11.71 -7.85 -7.47
N LEU A 138 12.34 -6.93 -6.73
CA LEU A 138 13.61 -7.12 -6.02
C LEU A 138 13.38 -7.56 -4.57
#